data_AF-A0A916H463-F1
#
_entry.id   AF-A0A916H463-F1
#
_cell.length_a   1.000
_cell.length_b   1.000
_cell.length_c   1.000
_cell.angle_alpha   90.00
_cell.angle_beta   90.00
_cell.angle_gamma   90.00
#
_symmetry.space_group_name_H-M   'P 1'
#
loop_
_entity.id
_entity.type
_entity.pdbx_description
1 polymer ?
#
loop_
_entity_poly.entity_id
_entity_poly.type
_entity_poly.pdbx_seq_one_letter_code
_entity_poly.pdbx_strand_id
1 'polypeptide(L)'
;MSHHQIDISRGNGQAGLTVPNPEVVVKAQRRQFSAEYKRRILQEADTCTHRGEIGALLRREGLYSSHLNTWRRQRARGEQQGLTPAKRGRKADPQAAENARLLRETECLRAQLARAELIIEVQKKVSQLLGLPEIPNDELT
;
A
#
# COMPACT_ATOMS: atom_id res chain seq x y z
N MET A 1 -78.44 -9.25 9.63
CA MET A 1 -78.54 -10.59 10.26
C MET A 1 -78.81 -11.61 9.16
N SER A 2 -78.40 -12.87 9.37
CA SER A 2 -78.29 -13.97 8.38
C SER A 2 -76.90 -14.00 7.71
N HIS A 3 -75.85 -14.44 8.40
CA HIS A 3 -75.50 -15.86 8.66
C HIS A 3 -75.62 -16.72 7.40
N HIS A 4 -74.49 -16.94 6.72
CA HIS A 4 -74.32 -18.14 5.92
C HIS A 4 -73.07 -18.89 6.35
N GLN A 5 -73.34 -20.15 6.71
CA GLN A 5 -72.49 -21.12 7.36
C GLN A 5 -71.52 -21.74 6.35
N ILE A 6 -70.23 -21.66 6.69
CA ILE A 6 -69.16 -22.67 6.62
C ILE A 6 -69.50 -24.00 5.92
N ASP A 7 -68.64 -24.43 4.99
CA ASP A 7 -68.30 -25.85 4.90
C ASP A 7 -66.77 -26.05 4.84
N ILE A 8 -66.28 -26.83 5.79
CA ILE A 8 -64.88 -27.21 6.01
C ILE A 8 -64.79 -28.67 5.61
N SER A 9 -64.18 -28.95 4.46
CA SER A 9 -63.68 -30.29 4.17
C SER A 9 -62.17 -30.35 4.42
N ARG A 10 -61.82 -31.16 5.42
CA ARG A 10 -60.49 -31.46 5.94
C ARG A 10 -59.64 -32.24 4.93
N GLY A 11 -58.35 -31.89 4.86
CA GLY A 11 -57.28 -32.72 4.33
C GLY A 11 -55.99 -32.41 5.09
N ASN A 12 -55.79 -33.06 6.22
CA ASN A 12 -54.60 -32.97 7.07
C ASN A 12 -53.53 -33.94 6.55
N GLY A 13 -52.27 -33.50 6.43
CA GLY A 13 -51.20 -34.38 5.95
C GLY A 13 -49.82 -33.75 5.87
N GLN A 14 -49.20 -33.55 7.04
CA GLN A 14 -47.75 -33.48 7.27
C GLN A 14 -47.02 -32.17 6.92
N ALA A 15 -47.04 -31.27 7.91
CA ALA A 15 -46.04 -30.23 8.07
C ALA A 15 -44.67 -30.87 8.37
N GLY A 16 -43.83 -31.01 7.35
CA GLY A 16 -42.40 -31.20 7.54
C GLY A 16 -41.82 -29.91 8.12
N LEU A 17 -41.58 -29.87 9.44
CA LEU A 17 -40.67 -28.89 10.03
C LEU A 17 -39.27 -29.16 9.49
N THR A 18 -38.93 -28.52 8.36
CA THR A 18 -37.54 -28.37 7.94
C THR A 18 -36.89 -27.41 8.93
N VAL A 19 -36.29 -27.96 9.98
CA VAL A 19 -35.34 -27.23 10.82
C VAL A 19 -34.32 -26.57 9.87
N PRO A 20 -34.19 -25.23 9.85
CA PRO A 20 -33.22 -24.59 8.99
C PRO A 20 -31.83 -25.07 9.40
N ASN A 21 -31.09 -25.64 8.45
CA ASN A 21 -29.69 -26.02 8.66
C ASN A 21 -28.90 -24.76 9.11
N PRO A 22 -28.30 -24.73 10.33
CA PRO A 22 -27.60 -23.55 10.86
C PRO A 22 -26.22 -23.31 10.21
N GLU A 23 -25.91 -24.02 9.13
CA GLU A 23 -24.63 -23.95 8.45
C GLU A 23 -24.48 -22.61 7.71
N VAL A 24 -23.77 -21.67 8.36
CA VAL A 24 -23.40 -20.38 7.78
C VAL A 24 -22.35 -20.62 6.70
N VAL A 25 -22.77 -20.56 5.44
CA VAL A 25 -21.86 -20.65 4.30
C VAL A 25 -20.76 -19.57 4.39
N VAL A 26 -19.53 -20.04 4.14
CA VAL A 26 -18.25 -19.38 4.36
C VAL A 26 -18.09 -18.07 3.58
N LYS A 27 -17.66 -17.01 4.31
CA LYS A 27 -17.22 -15.67 3.88
C LYS A 27 -18.24 -14.77 3.18
N ALA A 28 -18.56 -13.65 3.82
CA ALA A 28 -19.27 -12.55 3.20
C ALA A 28 -18.51 -12.00 1.99
N GLN A 29 -19.04 -12.23 0.78
CA GLN A 29 -18.51 -11.67 -0.45
C GLN A 29 -18.84 -10.17 -0.51
N ARG A 30 -17.84 -9.33 -0.23
CA ARG A 30 -17.99 -7.88 -0.33
C ARG A 30 -18.17 -7.48 -1.80
N ARG A 31 -19.17 -6.63 -2.08
CA ARG A 31 -19.42 -6.08 -3.42
C ARG A 31 -18.15 -5.42 -3.97
N GLN A 32 -17.71 -5.84 -5.15
CA GLN A 32 -16.60 -5.23 -5.89
C GLN A 32 -17.15 -4.35 -7.02
N PHE A 33 -16.57 -3.17 -7.18
CA PHE A 33 -16.97 -2.22 -8.24
C PHE A 33 -15.91 -2.23 -9.34
N SER A 34 -16.30 -2.63 -10.55
CA SER A 34 -15.43 -2.58 -11.73
C SER A 34 -15.02 -1.14 -12.05
N ALA A 35 -13.89 -0.96 -12.73
CA ALA A 35 -13.41 0.37 -13.12
C ALA A 35 -14.41 1.07 -14.07
N GLU A 36 -14.99 0.31 -15.02
CA GLU A 36 -16.01 0.80 -15.93
C GLU A 36 -17.26 1.29 -15.20
N TYR A 37 -17.74 0.52 -14.22
CA TYR A 37 -18.88 0.90 -13.39
C TYR A 37 -18.61 2.23 -12.66
N LYS A 38 -17.44 2.37 -12.04
CA LYS A 38 -17.06 3.61 -11.36
C LYS A 38 -17.02 4.81 -12.32
N ARG A 39 -16.49 4.63 -13.53
CA ARG A 39 -16.43 5.69 -14.56
C ARG A 39 -17.82 6.11 -15.02
N ARG A 40 -18.71 5.15 -15.29
CA ARG A 40 -20.11 5.42 -15.65
C ARG A 40 -20.82 6.25 -14.59
N ILE A 41 -20.71 5.84 -13.32
CA ILE A 41 -21.36 6.55 -12.21
C ILE A 41 -20.76 7.95 -12.00
N LEU A 42 -19.46 8.12 -12.17
CA LEU A 42 -18.83 9.44 -12.09
C LEU A 42 -19.33 10.36 -13.21
N GLN A 43 -19.43 9.86 -14.44
CA GLN A 43 -19.98 10.64 -15.57
C GLN A 43 -21.43 11.05 -15.32
N GLU A 44 -22.27 10.12 -14.88
CA GLU A 44 -23.67 10.42 -14.58
C GLU A 44 -23.80 11.41 -13.41
N ALA A 45 -22.95 11.29 -12.38
CA ALA A 45 -22.89 12.24 -11.28
C ALA A 45 -22.36 13.62 -11.71
N ASP A 46 -21.53 13.70 -12.75
CA ASP A 46 -21.04 14.95 -13.34
C ASP A 46 -22.12 15.61 -14.22
N THR A 47 -23.04 14.82 -14.81
CA THR A 47 -24.19 15.35 -15.58
C THR A 47 -25.37 15.82 -14.71
N CYS A 48 -25.43 15.40 -13.45
CA CYS A 48 -26.48 15.84 -12.53
C CYS A 48 -26.27 17.30 -12.13
N THR A 49 -27.11 18.20 -12.65
CA THR A 49 -27.07 19.64 -12.38
C THR A 49 -28.13 20.10 -11.39
N HIS A 50 -29.24 19.37 -11.24
CA HIS A 50 -30.33 19.77 -10.37
C HIS A 50 -30.17 19.22 -8.94
N ARG A 51 -30.70 19.99 -7.97
CA ARG A 51 -30.64 19.63 -6.55
C ARG A 51 -31.37 18.31 -6.30
N GLY A 52 -30.63 17.32 -5.80
CA GLY A 52 -31.18 16.02 -5.39
C GLY A 52 -31.03 14.90 -6.43
N GLU A 53 -30.65 15.21 -7.66
CA GLU A 53 -30.42 14.20 -8.71
C GLU A 53 -29.29 13.24 -8.34
N ILE A 54 -28.19 13.78 -7.82
CA ILE A 54 -27.07 12.99 -7.30
C ILE A 54 -27.56 12.03 -6.20
N GLY A 55 -28.45 12.51 -5.32
CA GLY A 55 -29.01 11.67 -4.26
C GLY A 55 -29.94 10.58 -4.79
N ALA A 56 -30.70 10.86 -5.84
CA ALA A 56 -31.55 9.87 -6.51
C ALA A 56 -30.72 8.79 -7.22
N LEU A 57 -29.66 9.20 -7.92
CA LEU A 57 -28.66 8.32 -8.53
C LEU A 57 -28.04 7.38 -7.49
N LEU A 58 -27.57 7.92 -6.37
CA LEU A 58 -26.94 7.15 -5.31
C LEU A 58 -27.89 6.10 -4.70
N ARG A 59 -29.17 6.46 -4.50
CA ARG A 59 -30.18 5.52 -3.99
C ARG A 59 -30.48 4.40 -4.99
N ARG A 60 -30.60 4.71 -6.28
CA ARG A 60 -30.83 3.71 -7.34
C ARG A 60 -29.69 2.69 -7.43
N GLU A 61 -28.46 3.14 -7.25
CA GLU A 61 -27.25 2.32 -7.42
C GLU A 61 -26.78 1.65 -6.11
N GLY A 62 -27.44 1.96 -4.98
CA GLY A 62 -27.08 1.50 -3.65
C GLY A 62 -25.70 2.01 -3.19
N LEU A 63 -25.39 3.27 -3.53
CA LEU A 63 -24.10 3.90 -3.27
C LEU A 63 -24.22 4.97 -2.19
N TYR A 64 -23.15 5.14 -1.43
CA TYR A 64 -23.02 6.23 -0.46
C TYR A 64 -22.15 7.36 -1.01
N SER A 65 -22.33 8.59 -0.53
CA SER A 65 -21.56 9.77 -0.97
C SER A 65 -20.04 9.60 -0.83
N SER A 66 -19.58 8.83 0.16
CA SER A 66 -18.17 8.47 0.34
C SER A 66 -17.58 7.73 -0.86
N HIS A 67 -18.39 6.94 -1.59
CA HIS A 67 -17.95 6.24 -2.79
C HIS A 67 -17.60 7.24 -3.89
N LEU A 68 -18.45 8.24 -4.13
CA LEU A 68 -18.18 9.30 -5.11
C LEU A 68 -16.93 10.09 -4.75
N ASN A 69 -16.79 10.51 -3.48
CA ASN A 69 -15.61 11.24 -3.04
C ASN A 69 -14.33 10.42 -3.20
N THR A 70 -14.39 9.13 -2.90
CA THR A 70 -13.26 8.21 -3.07
C THR A 70 -12.92 8.04 -4.55
N TRP A 71 -13.92 7.82 -5.41
CA TRP A 71 -13.71 7.59 -6.84
C TRP A 71 -13.29 8.85 -7.59
N ARG A 72 -13.77 10.05 -7.21
CA ARG A 72 -13.27 11.33 -7.72
C ARG A 72 -11.80 11.53 -7.41
N ARG A 73 -11.38 11.19 -6.19
CA ARG A 73 -9.96 11.22 -5.79
C ARG A 73 -9.13 10.18 -6.56
N GLN A 74 -9.67 8.99 -6.76
CA GLN A 74 -9.01 7.94 -7.57
C GLN A 74 -8.90 8.37 -9.04
N ARG A 75 -9.91 9.03 -9.61
CA ARG A 75 -9.87 9.61 -10.95
C ARG A 75 -8.80 10.70 -11.05
N ALA A 76 -8.80 11.68 -10.14
CA ALA A 76 -7.79 12.74 -10.13
C ALA A 76 -6.36 12.18 -9.98
N ARG A 77 -6.17 11.19 -9.09
CA ARG A 77 -4.88 10.48 -8.95
C ARG A 77 -4.54 9.64 -10.17
N GLY A 78 -5.53 9.03 -10.83
CA GLY A 78 -5.35 8.22 -12.03
C GLY A 78 -5.06 9.06 -13.27
N GLU A 79 -5.62 10.27 -13.37
CA GLU A 79 -5.25 11.29 -14.36
C GLU A 79 -3.81 11.75 -14.09
N GLN A 80 -3.45 12.03 -12.83
CA GLN A 80 -2.07 12.35 -12.44
C GLN A 80 -1.07 11.20 -12.69
N GLN A 81 -1.46 9.95 -12.42
CA GLN A 81 -0.65 8.75 -12.67
C GLN A 81 -0.66 8.35 -14.15
N GLY A 82 -1.68 8.71 -14.93
CA GLY A 82 -1.69 8.56 -16.38
C GLY A 82 -0.72 9.51 -17.07
N LEU A 83 -0.38 10.62 -16.42
CA LEU A 83 0.64 11.58 -16.86
C LEU A 83 2.08 11.19 -16.46
N THR A 84 2.26 10.19 -15.58
CA THR A 84 3.61 9.70 -15.19
C THR A 84 3.59 8.17 -15.01
N PRO A 85 4.35 7.38 -15.80
CA PRO A 85 4.39 5.92 -15.65
C PRO A 85 4.89 5.52 -14.25
N ALA A 86 3.97 5.22 -13.32
CA ALA A 86 4.34 4.77 -11.99
C ALA A 86 4.60 3.25 -12.03
N LYS A 87 5.87 2.83 -12.06
CA LYS A 87 6.25 1.42 -11.84
C LYS A 87 5.70 0.96 -10.50
N ARG A 88 4.76 0.01 -10.53
CA ARG A 88 4.21 -0.64 -9.34
C ARG A 88 5.28 -1.58 -8.79
N GLY A 89 5.85 -1.25 -7.63
CA GLY A 89 6.92 -2.01 -6.99
C GLY A 89 7.57 -1.25 -5.83
N ARG A 90 8.51 -1.89 -5.14
CA ARG A 90 9.35 -1.25 -4.11
C ARG A 90 10.02 -0.02 -4.75
N LYS A 91 9.74 1.16 -4.21
CA LYS A 91 10.44 2.39 -4.64
C LYS A 91 11.93 2.18 -4.38
N ALA A 92 12.76 2.37 -5.40
CA ALA A 92 14.21 2.33 -5.23
C ALA A 92 14.59 3.43 -4.22
N ASP A 93 15.41 3.08 -3.24
CA ASP A 93 15.93 4.04 -2.29
C ASP A 93 16.86 4.99 -3.06
N PRO A 94 16.54 6.30 -3.15
CA PRO A 94 17.36 7.25 -3.89
C PRO A 94 18.78 7.35 -3.36
N GLN A 95 19.05 6.91 -2.12
CA GLN A 95 20.36 6.99 -1.49
C GLN A 95 21.17 5.69 -1.59
N ALA A 96 20.60 4.60 -2.11
CA ALA A 96 21.27 3.30 -2.14
C ALA A 96 22.58 3.31 -2.97
N ALA A 97 22.59 4.04 -4.09
CA ALA A 97 23.78 4.17 -4.93
C ALA A 97 24.88 4.96 -4.23
N GLU A 98 24.53 6.05 -3.55
CA GLU A 98 25.47 6.89 -2.82
C GLU A 98 26.03 6.17 -1.61
N ASN A 99 25.18 5.46 -0.85
CA ASN A 99 25.62 4.64 0.27
C ASN A 99 26.61 3.55 -0.17
N ALA A 100 26.35 2.89 -1.30
CA ALA A 100 27.27 1.87 -1.83
C ALA A 100 28.62 2.48 -2.25
N ARG A 101 28.61 3.68 -2.83
CA ARG A 101 29.83 4.41 -3.19
C ARG A 101 30.62 4.79 -1.92
N LEU A 102 29.97 5.43 -0.96
CA LEU A 102 30.58 5.86 0.29
C LEU A 102 31.20 4.68 1.04
N LEU A 103 30.50 3.55 1.12
CA LEU A 103 31.04 2.35 1.79
C LEU A 103 32.35 1.87 1.14
N ARG A 104 32.42 1.82 -0.20
CA ARG A 104 33.64 1.45 -0.92
C ARG A 104 34.78 2.43 -0.68
N GLU A 105 34.48 3.73 -0.68
CA GLU A 105 35.47 4.78 -0.39
C GLU A 105 36.00 4.62 1.05
N THR A 106 35.13 4.38 2.04
CA THR A 106 35.56 4.17 3.43
C THR A 106 36.43 2.92 3.59
N GLU A 107 36.10 1.84 2.90
CA GLU A 107 36.88 0.61 2.94
C GLU A 107 38.27 0.80 2.32
N CYS A 108 38.33 1.47 1.16
CA CYS A 108 39.59 1.80 0.50
C CYS A 108 40.48 2.69 1.37
N LEU A 109 39.91 3.75 1.96
CA LEU A 109 40.65 4.66 2.84
C LEU A 109 41.16 3.96 4.09
N ARG A 110 40.34 3.08 4.71
CA ARG A 110 40.77 2.27 5.85
C ARG A 110 41.93 1.34 5.51
N ALA A 111 41.91 0.71 4.33
CA ALA A 111 43.01 -0.13 3.88
C ALA A 111 44.31 0.65 3.66
N GLN A 112 44.23 1.87 3.10
CA GLN A 112 45.38 2.76 2.94
C GLN A 112 45.95 3.19 4.29
N LEU A 113 45.06 3.55 5.22
CA LEU A 113 45.44 3.97 6.57
C LEU A 113 46.15 2.83 7.31
N ALA A 114 45.61 1.61 7.28
CA ALA A 114 46.24 0.43 7.89
C ALA A 114 47.64 0.14 7.29
N ARG A 115 47.82 0.35 5.98
CA ARG A 115 49.13 0.22 5.33
C ARG A 115 50.12 1.27 5.82
N ALA A 116 49.69 2.52 5.95
CA ALA A 116 50.53 3.61 6.46
C ALA A 116 50.93 3.37 7.92
N GLU A 117 49.98 2.95 8.77
CA GLU A 117 50.23 2.59 10.16
C GLU A 117 51.27 1.46 10.28
N LEU A 118 51.16 0.42 9.45
CA LEU A 118 52.14 -0.66 9.42
C LEU A 118 53.55 -0.17 9.04
N ILE A 119 53.65 0.73 8.05
CA ILE A 119 54.94 1.31 7.65
C ILE A 119 55.54 2.10 8.82
N ILE A 120 54.73 2.94 9.48
CA ILE A 120 55.15 3.74 10.64
C ILE A 120 55.60 2.81 11.78
N GLU A 121 54.87 1.73 12.05
CA GLU A 121 55.22 0.77 13.09
C GLU A 121 56.57 0.09 12.81
N VAL A 122 56.79 -0.35 11.56
CA VAL A 122 58.07 -0.95 11.15
C VAL A 122 59.22 0.05 11.27
N GLN A 123 59.03 1.30 10.81
CA GLN A 123 60.03 2.36 10.93
C GLN A 123 60.41 2.61 12.40
N LYS A 124 59.42 2.71 13.30
CA LYS A 124 59.66 2.87 14.75
C LYS A 124 60.45 1.70 15.33
N LYS A 125 60.05 0.45 15.04
CA LYS A 125 60.77 -0.74 15.53
C LYS A 125 62.22 -0.80 15.04
N VAL A 126 62.47 -0.46 13.77
CA VAL A 126 63.83 -0.40 13.22
C VAL A 126 64.66 0.70 13.89
N SER A 127 64.10 1.89 14.10
CA SER A 127 64.78 2.99 14.79
C SER A 127 65.18 2.59 16.22
N GLN A 128 64.28 1.93 16.95
CA GLN A 128 64.51 1.42 18.31
C GLN A 128 65.63 0.38 18.35
N LEU A 129 65.65 -0.55 17.39
CA LEU A 129 66.70 -1.57 17.31
C LEU A 129 68.08 -0.99 16.96
N LEU A 130 68.12 0.08 16.15
CA LEU A 130 69.36 0.71 15.68
C LEU A 130 69.82 1.90 16.54
N GLY A 131 69.05 2.28 17.58
CA GLY A 131 69.38 3.43 18.44
C GLY A 131 69.33 4.78 17.73
N LEU A 132 68.60 4.87 16.61
CA LEU A 132 68.43 6.11 15.87
C LEU A 132 67.39 7.01 16.56
N PRO A 133 67.58 8.34 16.59
CA PRO A 133 66.60 9.25 17.17
C PRO A 133 65.28 9.16 16.38
N GLU A 134 64.16 8.95 17.08
CA GLU A 134 62.82 8.94 16.47
C GLU A 134 62.57 10.31 15.81
N ILE A 135 62.28 10.33 14.51
CA ILE A 135 61.88 11.55 13.80
C ILE A 135 60.47 11.91 14.30
N PRO A 136 60.25 13.08 14.94
CA PRO A 136 58.95 13.47 15.44
C PRO A 136 57.94 13.63 14.29
N ASN A 137 56.76 13.03 14.45
CA ASN A 137 55.70 13.01 13.44
C ASN A 137 54.75 14.23 13.52
N ASP A 138 55.16 15.30 14.22
CA ASP A 138 54.26 16.35 14.74
C ASP A 138 54.02 17.55 13.80
N GLU A 139 54.54 17.56 12.58
CA GLU A 139 54.29 18.67 11.66
C GLU A 139 53.47 18.24 10.46
N LEU A 140 52.14 18.23 10.61
CA LEU A 140 51.15 18.47 9.56
C LEU A 140 49.82 18.85 10.27
N THR A 141 49.68 20.15 10.55
CA THR A 141 48.43 20.79 10.96
C THR A 141 47.59 21.17 9.75
#